data_AF-Q6Y7G5-F1
#
_entry.id   AF-Q6Y7G5-F1
#
_cell.length_a   1.000
_cell.length_b   1.000
_cell.length_c   1.000
_cell.angle_alpha   90.00
_cell.angle_beta   90.00
_cell.angle_gamma   90.00
#
_symmetry.space_group_name_H-M   'P 1'
#
loop_
_entity.id
_entity.type
_entity.pdbx_description
1 polymer ?
#
loop_
_entity_poly.entity_id
_entity_poly.type
_entity_poly.pdbx_seq_one_letter_code
_entity_poly.pdbx_strand_id
1 'polypeptide(L)'
;AKELAYDVVTGQTDNLAAALAKTSGKDFVQFAKAVGVSHPNIDSKVCVTKKNGSNKYAQYADGTHNDSSTDTKNEVALCGAVGTHTSNGPVSHQVLKDFVDKTLKDGSKNWPTSSAKQGVTGKPAPTTNDNAIAVAKDLVALNRDEKTIVAGLLAKTIEGGEVVEIRAVSSTSVMVNACYDLL
;
A
#
# COMPACT_ATOMS: atom_id res chain seq x y z
N ALA A 1 17.43 -0.77 -5.48
CA ALA A 1 16.19 0.03 -5.56
C ALA A 1 15.15 -0.62 -6.51
N LYS A 2 15.01 -1.95 -6.51
CA LYS A 2 13.99 -2.68 -7.31
C LYS A 2 13.37 -3.84 -6.51
N GLU A 3 13.52 -3.82 -5.20
CA GLU A 3 13.11 -4.95 -4.36
C GLU A 3 11.58 -5.01 -4.28
N LEU A 4 10.90 -3.87 -4.11
CA LEU A 4 9.44 -3.84 -4.01
C LEU A 4 8.75 -4.29 -5.30
N ALA A 5 9.19 -3.78 -6.44
CA ALA A 5 8.63 -4.14 -7.75
C ALA A 5 8.87 -5.62 -8.08
N TYR A 6 10.05 -6.14 -7.77
CA TYR A 6 10.40 -7.53 -7.99
C TYR A 6 9.59 -8.47 -7.09
N ASP A 7 9.46 -8.13 -5.80
CA ASP A 7 8.77 -8.97 -4.82
C ASP A 7 7.27 -9.10 -5.13
N VAL A 8 6.61 -8.04 -5.61
CA VAL A 8 5.21 -8.10 -6.06
C VAL A 8 5.03 -9.07 -7.22
N VAL A 9 5.88 -8.97 -8.26
CA VAL A 9 5.76 -9.78 -9.48
C VAL A 9 6.10 -11.24 -9.21
N THR A 10 7.08 -11.51 -8.35
CA THR A 10 7.52 -12.86 -7.99
C THR A 10 6.72 -13.49 -6.84
N GLY A 11 5.89 -12.71 -6.16
CA GLY A 11 5.03 -13.18 -5.07
C GLY A 11 5.75 -13.39 -3.74
N GLN A 12 6.87 -12.71 -3.50
CA GLN A 12 7.64 -12.79 -2.27
C GLN A 12 6.98 -11.97 -1.15
N THR A 13 5.88 -12.49 -0.60
CA THR A 13 5.02 -11.78 0.35
C THR A 13 5.78 -11.26 1.58
N ASP A 14 6.66 -12.07 2.16
CA ASP A 14 7.40 -11.69 3.38
C ASP A 14 8.46 -10.61 3.10
N ASN A 15 9.16 -10.70 1.98
CA ASN A 15 10.14 -9.70 1.55
C ASN A 15 9.44 -8.37 1.21
N LEU A 16 8.33 -8.45 0.47
CA LEU A 16 7.49 -7.29 0.16
C LEU A 16 6.98 -6.62 1.44
N ALA A 17 6.47 -7.40 2.40
CA ALA A 17 5.99 -6.87 3.67
C ALA A 17 7.12 -6.17 4.46
N ALA A 18 8.30 -6.77 4.51
CA ALA A 18 9.46 -6.18 5.19
C ALA A 18 9.95 -4.89 4.52
N ALA A 19 9.93 -4.82 3.19
CA ALA A 19 10.29 -3.64 2.42
C ALA A 19 9.22 -2.53 2.53
N LEU A 20 7.93 -2.88 2.45
CA LEU A 20 6.82 -1.95 2.70
C LEU A 20 6.85 -1.38 4.11
N ALA A 21 7.21 -2.19 5.12
CA ALA A 21 7.32 -1.73 6.50
C ALA A 21 8.41 -0.67 6.71
N LYS A 22 9.44 -0.65 5.84
CA LYS A 22 10.50 0.38 5.83
C LYS A 22 10.12 1.62 5.04
N THR A 23 9.05 1.56 4.25
CA THR A 23 8.56 2.70 3.47
C THR A 23 7.85 3.69 4.40
N SER A 24 8.11 4.99 4.23
CA SER A 24 7.43 6.00 5.03
C SER A 24 5.92 5.99 4.74
N GLY A 25 5.11 6.32 5.74
CA GLY A 25 3.65 6.40 5.55
C GLY A 25 3.26 7.42 4.48
N LYS A 26 4.03 8.51 4.34
CA LYS A 26 3.81 9.54 3.31
C LYS A 26 3.99 8.97 1.90
N ASP A 27 5.08 8.24 1.67
CA ASP A 27 5.37 7.65 0.35
C ASP A 27 4.36 6.55 0.01
N PHE A 28 3.95 5.76 1.00
CA PHE A 28 2.90 4.76 0.82
C PHE A 28 1.55 5.41 0.46
N VAL A 29 1.18 6.51 1.13
CA VAL A 29 -0.03 7.28 0.81
C VAL A 29 0.03 7.84 -0.62
N GLN A 30 1.18 8.32 -1.08
CA GLN A 30 1.36 8.77 -2.46
C GLN A 30 1.19 7.63 -3.47
N PHE A 31 1.82 6.49 -3.21
CA PHE A 31 1.64 5.27 -4.00
C PHE A 31 0.17 4.88 -4.11
N ALA A 32 -0.52 4.75 -2.98
CA ALA A 32 -1.90 4.31 -2.93
C ALA A 32 -2.86 5.32 -3.59
N LYS A 33 -2.61 6.63 -3.47
CA LYS A 33 -3.34 7.66 -4.23
C LYS A 33 -3.15 7.52 -5.74
N ALA A 34 -1.93 7.22 -6.20
CA ALA A 34 -1.66 6.98 -7.61
C ALA A 34 -2.40 5.74 -8.15
N VAL A 35 -2.48 4.66 -7.34
CA VAL A 35 -3.30 3.48 -7.64
C VAL A 35 -4.78 3.85 -7.74
N GLY A 36 -5.33 4.55 -6.74
CA GLY A 36 -6.74 4.94 -6.71
C GLY A 36 -7.18 5.83 -7.87
N VAL A 37 -6.31 6.74 -8.33
CA VAL A 37 -6.60 7.63 -9.47
C VAL A 37 -6.46 6.91 -10.81
N SER A 38 -5.40 6.12 -10.99
CA SER A 38 -5.04 5.58 -12.31
C SER A 38 -5.62 4.18 -12.57
N HIS A 39 -5.86 3.41 -11.51
CA HIS A 39 -6.25 2.00 -11.57
C HIS A 39 -7.32 1.68 -10.51
N PRO A 40 -8.53 2.27 -10.61
CA PRO A 40 -9.60 2.07 -9.62
C PRO A 40 -10.01 0.59 -9.47
N ASN A 41 -9.83 -0.22 -10.51
CA ASN A 41 -10.06 -1.67 -10.43
C ASN A 41 -9.08 -2.37 -9.48
N ILE A 42 -7.83 -1.91 -9.38
CA ILE A 42 -6.83 -2.44 -8.44
C ILE A 42 -7.11 -1.89 -7.03
N ASP A 43 -7.41 -0.60 -6.92
CA ASP A 43 -7.80 0.03 -5.65
C ASP A 43 -8.93 -0.75 -4.96
N SER A 44 -9.94 -1.18 -5.74
CA SER A 44 -11.08 -1.95 -5.25
C SER A 44 -10.78 -3.36 -4.72
N LYS A 45 -9.55 -3.85 -4.90
CA LYS A 45 -9.12 -5.22 -4.52
C LYS A 45 -8.15 -5.25 -3.35
N VAL A 46 -7.60 -4.10 -2.98
CA VAL A 46 -6.58 -3.99 -1.93
C VAL A 46 -7.21 -3.35 -0.70
N CYS A 47 -6.87 -3.87 0.48
CA CYS A 47 -7.44 -3.43 1.75
C CYS A 47 -8.97 -3.45 1.75
N VAL A 48 -9.57 -4.51 1.19
CA VAL A 48 -11.04 -4.63 1.15
C VAL A 48 -11.55 -5.05 2.53
N THR A 49 -12.27 -4.17 3.22
CA THR A 49 -12.87 -4.48 4.53
C THR A 49 -13.86 -5.63 4.42
N LYS A 50 -13.96 -6.45 5.47
CA LYS A 50 -14.80 -7.65 5.50
C LYS A 50 -15.93 -7.53 6.51
N LYS A 51 -16.96 -8.36 6.34
CA LYS A 51 -18.10 -8.51 7.25
C LYS A 51 -18.03 -9.86 7.96
N ASN A 52 -18.44 -9.93 9.22
CA ASN A 52 -18.54 -11.19 9.96
C ASN A 52 -19.97 -11.74 9.87
N GLY A 53 -20.29 -12.43 8.77
CA GLY A 53 -21.59 -13.12 8.58
C GLY A 53 -22.83 -12.22 8.48
N SER A 54 -22.69 -10.90 8.63
CA SER A 54 -23.77 -9.92 8.59
C SER A 54 -23.87 -9.19 7.24
N ASN A 55 -24.71 -8.15 7.17
CA ASN A 55 -24.75 -7.20 6.05
C ASN A 55 -23.95 -5.92 6.32
N LYS A 56 -23.09 -5.93 7.36
CA LYS A 56 -22.32 -4.78 7.79
C LYS A 56 -20.84 -5.06 7.72
N TYR A 57 -20.12 -4.21 7.00
CA TYR A 57 -18.67 -4.29 6.84
C TYR A 57 -17.95 -3.53 7.95
N ALA A 58 -16.65 -3.81 8.10
CA ALA A 58 -15.76 -2.91 8.84
C ALA A 58 -15.71 -1.52 8.17
N GLN A 59 -15.42 -0.49 8.96
CA GLN A 59 -15.25 0.88 8.52
C GLN A 59 -13.85 1.36 8.90
N TYR A 60 -13.10 1.89 7.96
CA TYR A 60 -11.82 2.50 8.25
C TYR A 60 -11.97 3.74 9.13
N ALA A 61 -11.09 3.84 10.13
CA ALA A 61 -11.02 4.92 11.09
C ALA A 61 -9.56 5.15 11.52
N ASP A 62 -9.31 6.21 12.29
CA ASP A 62 -7.97 6.59 12.77
C ASP A 62 -7.43 5.69 13.89
N GLY A 63 -8.20 4.70 14.35
CA GLY A 63 -7.81 3.65 15.29
C GLY A 63 -8.91 2.59 15.38
N THR A 64 -8.54 1.36 15.68
CA THR A 64 -9.48 0.23 15.80
C THR A 64 -10.36 0.40 17.04
N HIS A 65 -11.67 0.44 16.81
CA HIS A 65 -12.73 0.34 17.81
C HIS A 65 -13.75 -0.67 17.29
N ASN A 66 -13.38 -1.95 17.44
CA ASN A 66 -14.09 -3.10 16.89
C ASN A 66 -14.03 -4.24 17.91
N ASP A 67 -14.45 -3.95 19.14
CA ASP A 67 -14.39 -4.86 20.30
C ASP A 67 -15.80 -5.29 20.74
N SER A 68 -15.93 -6.31 21.60
CA SER A 68 -17.24 -6.76 22.09
C SER A 68 -17.53 -6.38 23.55
N SER A 69 -18.61 -5.60 23.77
CA SER A 69 -19.83 -5.98 24.52
C SER A 69 -20.68 -4.75 24.86
N THR A 70 -20.08 -3.56 24.88
CA THR A 70 -20.76 -2.29 25.20
C THR A 70 -20.79 -1.30 24.04
N ASP A 71 -19.71 -1.24 23.25
CA ASP A 71 -19.62 -0.43 22.04
C ASP A 71 -19.87 -1.32 20.81
N THR A 72 -20.85 -0.94 20.00
CA THR A 72 -21.31 -1.74 18.85
C THR A 72 -20.63 -1.32 17.54
N LYS A 73 -19.43 -0.75 17.63
CA LYS A 73 -18.70 -0.12 16.51
C LYS A 73 -17.93 -1.14 15.68
N ASN A 74 -17.85 -0.89 14.37
CA ASN A 74 -17.09 -1.68 13.40
C ASN A 74 -15.89 -0.89 12.85
N GLU A 75 -15.31 0.00 13.64
CA GLU A 75 -14.21 0.88 13.24
C GLU A 75 -12.87 0.14 13.28
N VAL A 76 -12.09 0.15 12.20
CA VAL A 76 -10.83 -0.61 12.07
C VAL A 76 -9.73 0.28 11.52
N ALA A 77 -8.49 0.05 11.99
CA ALA A 77 -7.28 0.68 11.45
C ALA A 77 -6.34 -0.34 10.75
N LEU A 78 -6.73 -1.62 10.68
CA LEU A 78 -6.00 -2.64 9.94
C LEU A 78 -6.59 -2.82 8.53
N CYS A 79 -5.74 -2.77 7.51
CA CYS A 79 -6.04 -3.07 6.11
C CYS A 79 -6.73 -4.45 5.99
N GLY A 80 -7.91 -4.46 5.35
CA GLY A 80 -8.69 -5.67 5.08
C GLY A 80 -9.36 -6.30 6.30
N ALA A 81 -9.43 -5.58 7.44
CA ALA A 81 -10.01 -6.11 8.67
C ALA A 81 -11.51 -6.40 8.56
N VAL A 82 -11.98 -7.28 9.44
CA VAL A 82 -13.37 -7.73 9.53
C VAL A 82 -14.12 -6.99 10.63
N GLY A 83 -15.33 -6.52 10.34
CA GLY A 83 -16.23 -5.97 11.37
C GLY A 83 -16.74 -7.09 12.27
N THR A 84 -16.76 -6.88 13.58
CA THR A 84 -17.17 -7.89 14.57
C THR A 84 -18.67 -7.84 14.89
N HIS A 85 -19.34 -6.73 14.55
CA HIS A 85 -20.75 -6.49 14.87
C HIS A 85 -21.67 -6.61 13.66
N THR A 86 -22.93 -6.95 13.92
CA THR A 86 -23.95 -7.15 12.89
C THR A 86 -24.89 -5.96 12.71
N SER A 87 -24.94 -5.04 13.68
CA SER A 87 -25.88 -3.91 13.73
C SER A 87 -25.34 -2.61 13.12
N ASN A 88 -24.04 -2.32 13.26
CA ASN A 88 -23.44 -1.06 12.81
C ASN A 88 -22.37 -1.26 11.74
N GLY A 89 -22.02 -0.18 11.05
CA GLY A 89 -21.06 -0.18 9.94
C GLY A 89 -21.74 0.04 8.58
N PRO A 90 -20.94 0.24 7.52
CA PRO A 90 -21.44 0.44 6.17
C PRO A 90 -22.02 -0.84 5.58
N VAL A 91 -22.94 -0.68 4.63
CA VAL A 91 -23.52 -1.79 3.83
C VAL A 91 -22.64 -2.17 2.64
N SER A 92 -21.64 -1.35 2.31
CA SER A 92 -20.62 -1.61 1.31
C SER A 92 -19.25 -1.75 1.97
N HIS A 93 -18.37 -2.53 1.35
CA HIS A 93 -16.97 -2.59 1.75
C HIS A 93 -16.27 -1.26 1.44
N GLN A 94 -15.19 -1.02 2.16
CA GLN A 94 -14.22 0.04 1.92
C GLN A 94 -12.92 -0.57 1.37
N VAL A 95 -12.15 0.24 0.66
CA VAL A 95 -11.01 -0.20 -0.17
C VAL A 95 -9.75 0.59 0.16
N LEU A 96 -8.67 0.42 -0.63
CA LEU A 96 -7.38 1.06 -0.39
C LEU A 96 -7.46 2.58 -0.26
N LYS A 97 -8.21 3.27 -1.13
CA LYS A 97 -8.44 4.71 -1.00
C LYS A 97 -9.06 5.11 0.34
N ASP A 98 -10.08 4.38 0.80
CA ASP A 98 -10.69 4.65 2.11
C ASP A 98 -9.71 4.42 3.26
N PHE A 99 -8.88 3.37 3.17
CA PHE A 99 -7.83 3.08 4.15
C PHE A 99 -6.85 4.25 4.24
N VAL A 100 -6.39 4.77 3.11
CA VAL A 100 -5.52 5.95 3.06
C VAL A 100 -6.21 7.17 3.69
N ASP A 101 -7.41 7.50 3.24
CA ASP A 101 -8.10 8.74 3.61
C ASP A 101 -8.54 8.74 5.09
N LYS A 102 -9.00 7.60 5.60
CA LYS A 102 -9.59 7.50 6.94
C LYS A 102 -8.60 7.03 7.99
N THR A 103 -7.69 6.13 7.64
CA THR A 103 -6.77 5.47 8.59
C THR A 103 -5.37 6.08 8.58
N LEU A 104 -4.79 6.29 7.40
CA LEU A 104 -3.41 6.78 7.29
C LEU A 104 -3.29 8.30 7.31
N LYS A 105 -4.36 9.01 6.91
CA LYS A 105 -4.39 10.47 6.74
C LYS A 105 -3.36 10.91 5.69
N ASP A 106 -2.40 11.72 6.08
CA ASP A 106 -1.27 12.13 5.26
C ASP A 106 -0.08 11.16 5.35
N GLY A 107 -0.27 10.00 5.99
CA GLY A 107 0.80 9.03 6.28
C GLY A 107 1.40 9.19 7.68
N SER A 108 0.81 10.02 8.55
CA SER A 108 1.26 10.26 9.92
C SER A 108 0.77 9.23 10.94
N LYS A 109 -0.20 8.39 10.59
CA LYS A 109 -0.82 7.42 11.52
C LYS A 109 -0.91 6.04 10.89
N ASN A 110 -0.95 5.03 11.77
CA ASN A 110 -1.31 3.65 11.44
C ASN A 110 -0.45 2.98 10.35
N TRP A 111 0.76 3.50 10.06
CA TRP A 111 1.70 2.89 9.15
C TRP A 111 3.09 2.77 9.79
N PRO A 112 3.78 1.61 9.68
CA PRO A 112 3.34 0.35 9.04
C PRO A 112 2.49 -0.54 9.96
N THR A 113 2.19 -0.08 11.19
CA THR A 113 1.46 -0.82 12.21
C THR A 113 0.15 -0.09 12.53
N SER A 114 -0.95 -0.82 12.64
CA SER A 114 -2.26 -0.33 13.04
C SER A 114 -2.26 0.15 14.51
N SER A 115 -3.36 0.76 14.95
CA SER A 115 -3.54 1.14 16.35
C SER A 115 -4.95 0.82 16.82
N ALA A 116 -5.14 0.71 18.13
CA ALA A 116 -6.44 0.64 18.78
C ALA A 116 -6.78 1.99 19.42
N LYS A 117 -8.07 2.30 19.54
CA LYS A 117 -8.52 3.46 20.33
C LYS A 117 -8.16 3.28 21.80
N GLN A 118 -7.89 4.39 22.49
CA GLN A 118 -7.51 4.37 23.90
C GLN A 118 -8.61 3.71 24.75
N GLY A 119 -8.22 2.79 25.64
CA GLY A 119 -9.16 2.05 26.47
C GLY A 119 -9.89 0.90 25.78
N VAL A 120 -9.53 0.58 24.53
CA VAL A 120 -10.10 -0.52 23.74
C VAL A 120 -8.98 -1.49 23.38
N THR A 121 -9.21 -2.80 23.46
CA THR A 121 -8.22 -3.79 22.98
C THR A 121 -8.09 -3.69 21.46
N GLY A 122 -9.23 -3.52 20.80
CA GLY A 122 -9.38 -3.49 19.35
C GLY A 122 -9.27 -4.89 18.79
N LYS A 123 -10.24 -5.32 17.97
CA LYS A 123 -10.12 -6.57 17.22
C LYS A 123 -10.02 -6.25 15.72
N PRO A 124 -8.98 -6.72 15.02
CA PRO A 124 -7.79 -7.37 15.58
C PRO A 124 -6.94 -6.41 16.40
N ALA A 125 -6.23 -6.96 17.39
CA ALA A 125 -5.29 -6.20 18.19
C ALA A 125 -4.07 -5.83 17.32
N PRO A 126 -3.53 -4.61 17.45
CA PRO A 126 -2.35 -4.20 16.68
C PRO A 126 -1.17 -5.13 16.91
N THR A 127 -0.50 -5.51 15.83
CA THR A 127 0.76 -6.28 15.88
C THR A 127 1.80 -5.65 14.97
N THR A 128 3.08 -5.85 15.27
CA THR A 128 4.17 -5.21 14.53
C THR A 128 4.04 -5.43 13.02
N ASN A 129 4.00 -4.33 12.27
CA ASN A 129 3.92 -4.26 10.80
C ASN A 129 2.67 -4.89 10.19
N ASP A 130 1.60 -5.06 10.96
CA ASP A 130 0.37 -5.72 10.50
C ASP A 130 -0.25 -5.10 9.23
N ASN A 131 -0.24 -3.77 9.09
CA ASN A 131 -0.72 -3.07 7.91
C ASN A 131 0.18 -3.32 6.70
N ALA A 132 1.50 -3.27 6.85
CA ALA A 132 2.42 -3.60 5.77
C ALA A 132 2.27 -5.06 5.30
N ILE A 133 2.10 -5.99 6.26
CA ILE A 133 1.86 -7.41 5.96
C ILE A 133 0.53 -7.62 5.24
N ALA A 134 -0.55 -6.96 5.70
CA ALA A 134 -1.87 -7.07 5.09
C ALA A 134 -1.87 -6.53 3.66
N VAL A 135 -1.26 -5.36 3.43
CA VAL A 135 -1.11 -4.78 2.08
C VAL A 135 -0.28 -5.71 1.19
N ALA A 136 0.86 -6.22 1.65
CA ALA A 136 1.71 -7.11 0.86
C ALA A 136 0.95 -8.35 0.37
N LYS A 137 0.14 -8.95 1.26
CA LYS A 137 -0.70 -10.11 0.94
C LYS A 137 -1.70 -9.78 -0.17
N ASP A 138 -2.39 -8.65 -0.08
CA ASP A 138 -3.36 -8.24 -1.08
C ASP A 138 -2.69 -7.93 -2.43
N LEU A 139 -1.54 -7.26 -2.44
CA LEU A 139 -0.79 -6.97 -3.67
C LEU A 139 -0.28 -8.24 -4.37
N VAL A 140 0.19 -9.23 -3.59
CA VAL A 140 0.64 -10.53 -4.13
C VAL A 140 -0.55 -11.41 -4.57
N ALA A 141 -1.77 -11.13 -4.10
CA ALA A 141 -2.97 -11.84 -4.55
C ALA A 141 -3.54 -11.32 -5.88
N LEU A 142 -3.08 -10.17 -6.38
CA LEU A 142 -3.50 -9.60 -7.67
C LEU A 142 -3.15 -10.52 -8.84
N ASN A 143 -3.84 -10.32 -9.98
CA ASN A 143 -3.50 -11.05 -11.20
C ASN A 143 -2.16 -10.57 -11.79
N ARG A 144 -1.64 -11.29 -12.79
CA ARG A 144 -0.31 -11.02 -13.37
C ARG A 144 -0.16 -9.59 -13.90
N ASP A 145 -1.15 -9.09 -14.64
CA ASP A 145 -1.09 -7.77 -15.27
C ASP A 145 -1.21 -6.66 -14.21
N GLU A 146 -2.09 -6.85 -13.23
CA GLU A 146 -2.26 -5.94 -12.09
C GLU A 146 -0.99 -5.85 -11.24
N LYS A 147 -0.29 -6.97 -11.02
CA LYS A 147 1.02 -7.00 -10.37
C LYS A 147 2.06 -6.18 -11.11
N THR A 148 2.12 -6.31 -12.44
CA THR A 148 3.06 -5.52 -13.26
C THR A 148 2.78 -4.03 -13.15
N ILE A 149 1.51 -3.62 -13.14
CA ILE A 149 1.10 -2.22 -12.95
C ILE A 149 1.54 -1.72 -11.56
N VAL A 150 1.21 -2.47 -10.50
CA VAL A 150 1.58 -2.12 -9.12
C VAL A 150 3.10 -2.02 -8.97
N ALA A 151 3.85 -2.97 -9.52
CA ALA A 151 5.30 -2.95 -9.49
C ALA A 151 5.88 -1.70 -10.18
N GLY A 152 5.33 -1.31 -11.33
CA GLY A 152 5.71 -0.07 -12.01
C GLY A 152 5.41 1.18 -11.17
N LEU A 153 4.27 1.22 -10.48
CA LEU A 153 3.92 2.31 -9.59
C LEU A 153 4.85 2.37 -8.37
N LEU A 154 5.12 1.24 -7.70
CA LEU A 154 6.04 1.16 -6.55
C LEU A 154 7.44 1.66 -6.93
N ALA A 155 7.94 1.24 -8.10
CA ALA A 155 9.24 1.69 -8.60
C ALA A 155 9.26 3.22 -8.84
N LYS A 156 8.16 3.77 -9.37
CA LYS A 156 8.04 5.20 -9.65
C LYS A 156 7.89 6.05 -8.38
N THR A 157 7.06 5.62 -7.43
CA THR A 157 6.65 6.46 -6.29
C THR A 157 7.51 6.25 -5.05
N ILE A 158 8.05 5.06 -4.82
CA ILE A 158 8.77 4.72 -3.58
C ILE A 158 10.25 4.50 -3.86
N GLU A 159 10.60 3.79 -4.92
CA GLU A 159 12.00 3.46 -5.20
C GLU A 159 12.76 4.56 -5.94
N GLY A 160 12.11 5.68 -6.26
CA GLY A 160 12.76 6.84 -6.88
C GLY A 160 13.03 6.66 -8.37
N GLY A 161 12.09 6.10 -9.12
CA GLY A 161 12.11 6.05 -10.58
C GLY A 161 11.88 7.42 -11.23
N GLU A 162 12.66 8.43 -10.88
CA GLU A 162 12.84 9.56 -11.77
C GLU A 162 13.58 9.02 -13.00
N VAL A 163 12.85 8.87 -14.10
CA VAL A 163 13.46 8.77 -15.42
C VAL A 163 14.26 10.04 -15.58
N VAL A 164 15.58 9.96 -15.45
CA VAL A 164 16.46 11.01 -15.94
C VAL A 164 16.14 11.13 -17.43
N GLU A 165 15.31 12.11 -17.76
CA GLU A 165 15.14 12.59 -19.12
C GLU A 165 16.51 13.13 -19.51
N ILE A 166 17.34 12.29 -20.17
CA ILE A 166 18.60 12.74 -20.75
C ILE A 166 18.22 13.75 -21.83
N ARG A 167 18.13 15.03 -21.44
CA ARG A 167 18.00 16.13 -22.37
C ARG A 167 19.30 16.22 -23.15
N ALA A 168 19.22 15.71 -24.38
CA ALA A 168 20.17 15.84 -25.47
C ALA A 168 21.58 15.26 -25.22
N VAL A 169 21.81 14.08 -25.78
CA VAL A 169 23.14 13.74 -26.31
C VAL A 169 23.37 14.65 -27.51
N SER A 170 23.94 15.85 -27.28
CA SER A 170 24.47 16.66 -28.36
C SER A 170 25.64 15.91 -28.97
N SER A 171 25.48 15.52 -30.24
CA SER A 171 26.49 14.84 -31.04
C SER A 171 27.67 15.77 -31.35
N THR A 172 28.45 16.16 -30.34
CA THR A 172 29.80 16.67 -30.61
C THR A 172 30.68 15.45 -30.86
N SER A 173 30.79 15.10 -32.13
CA SER A 173 31.77 14.16 -32.68
C SER A 173 33.09 14.24 -31.94
N VAL A 174 33.53 13.13 -31.33
CA VAL A 174 34.91 13.01 -30.88
C VAL A 174 35.74 12.79 -32.14
N MET A 175 36.36 13.85 -32.66
CA MET A 175 37.40 13.70 -33.69
C MET A 175 38.61 13.06 -33.00
N VAL A 176 38.74 11.75 -33.16
CA VAL A 176 39.95 11.02 -32.77
C VAL A 176 41.02 11.37 -33.80
N ASN A 177 41.91 12.31 -33.48
CA ASN A 177 43.06 12.60 -34.31
C ASN A 177 44.11 11.51 -34.08
N ALA A 178 43.98 10.41 -34.83
CA ALA A 178 45.00 9.37 -34.91
C ALA A 178 46.17 9.89 -35.75
N CYS A 179 47.06 10.69 -35.15
CA CYS A 179 48.42 10.82 -35.64
C CYS A 179 49.17 9.54 -35.27
N TYR A 180 49.08 8.56 -36.17
CA TYR A 180 50.09 7.52 -36.32
C TYR A 180 51.31 8.20 -36.96
N ASP A 181 52.38 8.39 -36.20
CA ASP A 181 53.70 8.68 -36.78
C ASP A 181 54.51 7.40 -36.71
N LEU A 182 54.65 6.78 -37.88
CA LEU A 182 55.40 5.58 -38.12
C LEU A 182 56.42 5.97 -39.18
N LEU A 183 57.63 6.32 -38.73
CA LEU A 183 58.94 6.07 -39.36
C LEU A 183 60.07 6.63 -38.49
#